data_AF-A0A6L6TJT0-F1
#
_entry.id   AF-A0A6L6TJT0-F1
#
_cell.length_a   1.000
_cell.length_b   1.000
_cell.length_c   1.000
_cell.angle_alpha   90.00
_cell.angle_beta   90.00
_cell.angle_gamma   90.00
#
_symmetry.space_group_name_H-M   'P 1'
#
loop_
_entity.id
_entity.type
_entity.pdbx_description
1 polymer ?
#
loop_
_entity_poly.entity_id
_entity_poly.type
_entity_poly.pdbx_seq_one_letter_code
_entity_poly.pdbx_strand_id
1 'polypeptide(L)'
;MWQRALSGEQFTLTQHLGNGAAQRHYELCFNCLRAPDGVVQGAYLFAHDISERVTAQQRLLKAEEALRHAQKMEAVGHLSGGIA
;
A
#
# COMPACT_ATOMS: atom_id res chain seq x y z
N MET A 1 8.13 8.14 16.30
CA MET A 1 7.06 8.70 15.44
C MET A 1 6.44 9.93 16.08
N TRP A 2 5.89 9.83 17.31
CA TRP A 2 5.29 10.96 18.04
C TRP A 2 6.20 12.17 18.24
N GLN A 3 7.49 11.97 18.49
CA GLN A 3 8.44 13.08 18.66
C GLN A 3 8.52 14.00 17.43
N ARG A 4 8.45 13.42 16.21
CA ARG A 4 8.39 14.19 14.96
C ARG A 4 7.10 15.00 14.84
N ALA A 5 5.97 14.37 15.17
CA ALA A 5 4.67 15.05 15.15
C ALA A 5 4.59 16.19 16.19
N LEU A 6 5.15 15.96 17.38
CA LEU A 6 5.23 16.96 18.46
C LEU A 6 6.25 18.07 18.17
N SER A 7 7.27 17.84 17.33
CA SER A 7 8.11 18.91 16.79
C SER A 7 7.41 19.70 15.67
N GLY A 8 6.15 19.36 15.35
CA GLY A 8 5.34 20.07 14.37
C GLY A 8 5.44 19.53 12.95
N GLU A 9 6.08 18.38 12.74
CA GLU A 9 6.17 17.72 11.45
C GLU A 9 4.87 16.92 11.18
N GLN A 10 4.33 17.05 9.97
CA GLN A 10 3.20 16.25 9.51
C GLN A 10 3.70 15.22 8.52
N PHE A 11 3.31 13.95 8.70
CA PHE A 11 3.78 12.87 7.83
C PHE A 11 2.82 11.69 7.82
N THR A 12 2.85 10.96 6.70
CA THR A 12 2.10 9.72 6.51
C THR A 12 3.06 8.56 6.32
N LEU A 13 2.75 7.42 6.92
CA LEU A 13 3.47 6.18 6.67
C LEU A 13 2.52 5.00 6.58
N THR A 14 2.90 3.99 5.82
CA THR A 14 2.20 2.71 5.82
C THR A 14 2.90 1.75 6.79
N GLN A 15 2.14 1.13 7.69
CA GLN A 15 2.62 0.10 8.58
C GLN A 15 1.87 -1.21 8.40
N HIS A 16 2.57 -2.31 8.64
CA HIS A 16 2.03 -3.65 8.62
C HIS A 16 1.96 -4.15 10.06
N LEU A 17 0.77 -4.51 10.53
CA LEU A 17 0.57 -5.05 11.87
C LEU A 17 -0.05 -6.45 11.80
N GLY A 18 0.26 -7.26 12.79
CA GLY A 18 -0.17 -8.66 12.84
C GLY A 18 0.76 -9.60 12.07
N ASN A 19 0.42 -10.88 12.08
CA ASN A 19 1.16 -11.94 11.42
C ASN A 19 0.22 -12.89 10.66
N GLY A 20 0.73 -13.51 9.60
CA GLY A 20 0.00 -14.48 8.80
C GLY A 20 -1.36 -13.94 8.31
N ALA A 21 -2.43 -14.70 8.55
CA ALA A 21 -3.79 -14.35 8.11
C ALA A 21 -4.39 -13.12 8.84
N ALA A 22 -3.83 -12.72 9.98
CA ALA A 22 -4.25 -11.53 10.72
C ALA A 22 -3.46 -10.27 10.32
N GLN A 23 -2.56 -10.38 9.33
CA GLN A 23 -1.79 -9.23 8.86
C GLN A 23 -2.71 -8.18 8.23
N ARG A 24 -2.59 -6.95 8.71
CA ARG A 24 -3.31 -5.77 8.23
C ARG A 24 -2.33 -4.68 7.83
N HIS A 25 -2.74 -3.88 6.86
CA HIS A 25 -2.03 -2.72 6.36
C HIS A 25 -2.74 -1.47 6.87
N TYR A 26 -2.02 -0.58 7.54
CA TYR A 26 -2.55 0.68 8.03
C TYR A 26 -1.79 1.85 7.43
N GLU A 27 -2.53 2.83 6.94
CA GLU A 27 -2.01 4.15 6.62
C GLU A 27 -2.16 5.03 7.86
N LEU A 28 -1.02 5.44 8.42
CA LEU A 28 -0.92 6.23 9.63
C LEU A 28 -0.61 7.68 9.27
N CYS A 29 -1.55 8.58 9.53
CA CYS A 29 -1.44 10.00 9.24
C CYS A 29 -1.19 10.78 10.55
N PHE A 30 0.05 11.20 10.77
CA PHE A 30 0.44 11.99 11.94
C PHE A 30 0.29 13.48 11.64
N ASN A 31 -0.39 14.19 12.55
CA ASN A 31 -0.62 15.61 12.45
C ASN A 31 -0.27 16.32 13.77
N CYS A 32 0.12 17.58 13.68
CA CYS A 32 0.32 18.45 14.82
C CYS A 32 -0.88 19.37 15.03
N LEU A 33 -1.29 19.54 16.29
CA LEU A 33 -2.25 20.56 16.71
C LEU A 33 -1.48 21.81 17.11
N ARG A 34 -1.76 22.94 16.46
CA ARG A 34 -1.13 24.23 16.74
C ARG A 34 -2.14 25.20 17.33
N ALA A 35 -1.69 25.98 18.31
CA ALA A 35 -2.42 27.15 18.80
C ALA A 35 -2.38 28.29 17.75
N PRO A 36 -3.23 29.32 17.90
CA PRO A 36 -3.23 30.48 17.01
C PRO A 36 -1.89 31.23 16.95
N ASP A 37 -1.06 31.13 17.98
CA ASP A 37 0.30 31.69 18.04
C ASP A 37 1.35 30.83 17.30
N GLY A 38 0.95 29.70 16.73
CA GLY A 38 1.80 28.77 15.99
C GLY A 38 2.51 27.71 16.85
N VAL A 39 2.40 27.79 18.18
CA VAL A 39 3.01 26.83 19.10
C VAL A 39 2.30 25.48 19.01
N VAL A 40 3.08 24.39 18.96
CA VAL A 40 2.52 23.02 18.96
C VAL A 40 1.95 22.72 20.34
N GLN A 41 0.63 22.57 20.42
CA GLN A 41 -0.08 22.16 21.65
C GLN A 41 -0.18 20.64 21.78
N GLY A 42 -0.06 19.91 20.68
CA GLY A 42 -0.13 18.46 20.71
C GLY A 42 0.03 17.82 19.34
N ALA A 43 -0.20 16.51 19.30
CA ALA A 43 -0.21 15.74 18.08
C ALA A 43 -1.35 14.72 18.12
N TYR A 44 -1.88 14.37 16.96
CA TYR A 44 -2.89 13.32 16.81
C TYR A 44 -2.54 12.43 15.62
N LEU A 45 -3.12 11.24 15.63
CA LEU A 45 -2.93 10.23 14.60
C LEU A 45 -4.30 9.76 14.13
N PHE A 46 -4.44 9.62 12.81
CA PHE A 46 -5.49 8.80 12.22
C PHE A 46 -4.88 7.54 11.62
N ALA A 47 -5.52 6.40 11.85
CA ALA A 47 -5.13 5.12 11.28
C ALA A 47 -6.25 4.63 10.35
N HIS A 48 -5.95 4.49 9.06
CA HIS A 48 -6.87 3.92 8.08
C HIS A 48 -6.43 2.51 7.74
N ASP A 49 -7.32 1.52 7.89
CA ASP A 49 -7.05 0.18 7.39
C ASP A 49 -7.15 0.20 5.85
N ILE A 50 -6.02 -0.08 5.19
CA ILE A 50 -5.90 -0.14 3.74
C ILE A 50 -5.67 -1.58 3.24
N SER A 51 -5.88 -2.59 4.09
CA SER A 51 -5.62 -4.00 3.77
C SER A 51 -6.39 -4.47 2.54
N GLU A 52 -7.64 -4.06 2.42
CA GLU A 52 -8.48 -4.40 1.27
C GLU A 52 -7.92 -3.82 -0.01
N ARG A 53 -7.55 -2.52 0.00
CA ARG A 53 -6.93 -1.84 -1.14
C ARG A 53 -5.64 -2.53 -1.58
N VAL A 54 -4.76 -2.86 -0.62
CA VAL A 54 -3.50 -3.55 -0.92
C VAL A 54 -3.75 -4.95 -1.48
N THR A 55 -4.68 -5.71 -0.90
CA THR A 55 -5.01 -7.07 -1.35
C THR A 55 -5.59 -7.04 -2.78
N ALA A 56 -6.47 -6.08 -3.07
CA ALA A 56 -7.04 -5.90 -4.40
C ALA A 56 -5.95 -5.59 -5.44
N GLN A 57 -5.02 -4.67 -5.13
CA GLN A 57 -3.89 -4.36 -6.00
C GLN A 57 -2.99 -5.57 -6.26
N GLN A 58 -2.68 -6.36 -5.23
CA GLN A 58 -1.88 -7.58 -5.40
C GLN A 58 -2.58 -8.63 -6.27
N ARG A 59 -3.91 -8.77 -6.14
CA ARG A 59 -4.69 -9.68 -6.99
C ARG A 59 -4.67 -9.22 -8.45
N LEU A 60 -4.80 -7.91 -8.68
CA LEU A 60 -4.74 -7.34 -10.03
C LEU A 60 -3.39 -7.60 -10.69
N LEU A 61 -2.29 -7.31 -10.01
CA LEU A 61 -0.94 -7.55 -10.52
C LEU A 61 -0.72 -9.03 -10.89
N LYS A 62 -1.18 -9.96 -10.05
CA LYS A 62 -1.11 -11.40 -10.34
C LYS A 62 -1.92 -11.80 -11.58
N ALA A 63 -3.12 -11.23 -11.74
CA ALA A 63 -3.96 -11.50 -12.90
C ALA A 63 -3.31 -10.97 -14.19
N GLU A 64 -2.74 -9.78 -14.16
CA GLU A 64 -2.00 -9.19 -15.28
C GLU A 64 -0.76 -10.02 -15.65
N GLU A 65 0.00 -10.50 -14.66
CA GLU A 65 1.13 -11.39 -14.88
C GLU A 65 0.72 -12.73 -15.50
N ALA A 66 -0.37 -13.33 -15.01
CA ALA A 66 -0.91 -14.57 -15.54
C ALA A 66 -1.39 -14.41 -16.99
N LEU A 67 -2.09 -13.32 -17.29
CA LEU A 67 -2.54 -13.00 -18.65
C LEU A 67 -1.35 -12.83 -19.61
N ARG A 68 -0.35 -12.04 -19.19
CA ARG A 68 0.88 -11.84 -19.97
C ARG A 68 1.63 -13.16 -20.20
N HIS A 69 1.65 -14.05 -19.22
CA HIS A 69 2.25 -15.37 -19.38
C HIS A 69 1.47 -16.24 -20.38
N ALA A 70 0.14 -16.26 -20.30
CA ALA A 70 -0.71 -17.01 -21.22
C ALA A 70 -0.55 -16.55 -22.68
N GLN A 71 -0.55 -15.23 -22.92
CA GLN A 71 -0.34 -14.64 -24.26
C GLN A 71 1.02 -15.03 -24.87
N LYS A 72 2.07 -15.10 -24.05
CA LYS A 72 3.38 -15.59 -24.49
C LYS A 72 3.33 -17.05 -24.90
N MET A 73 2.65 -17.89 -24.13
CA MET A 73 2.51 -19.32 -24.44
C MET A 73 1.68 -19.55 -25.70
N GLU A 74 0.63 -18.76 -25.91
CA GLU A 74 -0.17 -18.78 -27.14
C GLU A 74 0.68 -18.42 -28.37
N ALA A 75 1.49 -17.36 -28.28
CA ALA A 75 2.41 -16.97 -29.36
C ALA A 75 3.47 -18.05 -29.67
N VAL A 76 3.98 -18.75 -28.66
CA VAL A 76 4.90 -19.90 -28.84
C VAL A 76 4.18 -21.09 -29.47
N GLY A 77 2.93 -21.37 -29.07
CA GLY A 77 2.10 -22.42 -29.62
C GLY A 77 1.73 -22.19 -31.09
N HIS A 78 1.41 -20.94 -31.46
CA HIS A 78 1.12 -20.56 -32.84
C HIS A 78 2.35 -20.71 -33.76
N LEU A 79 3.55 -20.36 -33.27
CA LEU A 79 4.78 -20.52 -34.03
C LEU A 79 5.21 -21.99 -34.17
N SER A 80 4.87 -22.84 -33.19
CA SER A 80 5.21 -24.27 -33.20
C SER A 80 4.23 -25.12 -34.02
N GLY A 81 3.01 -24.63 -34.27
CA GLY A 81 1.98 -25.32 -35.06
C GLY A 81 1.86 -24.88 -36.53
N GLY A 82 2.64 -23.89 -36.97
CA GLY A 82 2.48 -23.23 -38.28
C GLY A 82 3.49 -23.61 -39.37
N ILE A 83 4.37 -24.57 -39.14
CA ILE A 83 5.33 -25.05 -40.16
C ILE A 83 5.39 -26.58 -40.12
N ALA A 84 4.36 -27.22 -40.67
CA ALA A 84 4.38 -28.60 -41.15
C ALA A 84 3.40 -28.73 -42.32
#